data_AF-A0A803PS35-F1
#
_entry.id   AF-A0A803PS35-F1
#
_cell.length_a   1.000
_cell.length_b   1.000
_cell.length_c   1.000
_cell.angle_alpha   90.00
_cell.angle_beta   90.00
_cell.angle_gamma   90.00
#
_symmetry.space_group_name_H-M   'P 1'
#
loop_
_entity.id
_entity.type
_entity.pdbx_description
1 polymer ?
#
loop_
_entity_poly.entity_id
_entity_poly.type
_entity_poly.pdbx_seq_one_letter_code
_entity_poly.pdbx_strand_id
1 'polypeptide(L)'
;MVALSCQFQPTIINSYLSTKRRPSSSQPSQSNIKVIINGAAKEIGRAAVIAVTKARGMEVAGAVDSYLVGEDIGKVCDMEEPLEIPIMNDLTMVLGSISQSKATGVVVDFTEPTQVYDNVKQAIAFGMNSVVYVPRIKSDTISALSAFCEKASMVSTG
;
A
#
# COMPACT_ATOMS: atom_id res chain seq x y z
N MET A 1 -52.62 6.31 -31.48
CA MET A 1 -51.55 5.51 -30.85
C MET A 1 -52.18 4.76 -29.68
N VAL A 2 -52.50 3.49 -29.88
CA VAL A 2 -53.11 2.60 -28.88
C VAL A 2 -51.97 1.95 -28.10
N ALA A 3 -51.87 2.23 -26.80
CA ALA A 3 -50.98 1.49 -25.92
C ALA A 3 -51.73 0.25 -25.41
N LEU A 4 -51.32 -0.92 -25.89
CA LEU A 4 -51.77 -2.20 -25.37
C LEU A 4 -51.25 -2.39 -23.95
N SER A 5 -52.20 -2.58 -23.04
CA SER A 5 -52.06 -3.27 -21.77
C SER A 5 -51.54 -4.70 -21.95
N CYS A 6 -50.72 -5.19 -21.02
CA CYS A 6 -50.93 -6.49 -20.36
C CYS A 6 -50.04 -6.61 -19.12
N GLN A 7 -50.72 -6.91 -18.01
CA GLN A 7 -50.22 -7.16 -16.66
C GLN A 7 -49.60 -8.56 -16.56
N PHE A 8 -48.73 -8.83 -15.58
CA PHE A 8 -48.83 -10.01 -14.69
C PHE A 8 -47.82 -9.89 -13.52
N GLN A 9 -48.33 -10.19 -12.32
CA GLN A 9 -47.81 -9.90 -10.97
C GLN A 9 -46.91 -11.06 -10.42
N PRO A 10 -46.81 -11.31 -9.09
CA PRO A 10 -46.04 -10.65 -8.02
C PRO A 10 -45.13 -11.68 -7.28
N THR A 11 -44.48 -11.29 -6.16
CA THR A 11 -44.40 -12.00 -4.82
C THR A 11 -43.26 -11.32 -4.01
N ILE A 12 -43.56 -10.33 -3.14
CA ILE A 12 -43.66 -10.38 -1.66
C ILE A 12 -42.51 -11.19 -1.00
N ILE A 13 -41.67 -10.59 -0.15
CA ILE A 13 -41.66 -10.61 1.34
C ILE A 13 -40.40 -9.82 1.74
N ASN A 14 -40.24 -9.08 2.83
CA ASN A 14 -41.09 -8.39 3.80
C ASN A 14 -40.09 -7.58 4.65
N SER A 15 -40.42 -6.31 4.90
CA SER A 15 -40.03 -5.45 6.04
C SER A 15 -38.85 -5.87 6.93
N TYR A 16 -37.85 -5.00 7.14
CA TYR A 16 -37.37 -4.60 8.48
C TYR A 16 -36.67 -3.22 8.45
N LEU A 17 -37.40 -2.23 8.95
CA LEU A 17 -37.00 -1.09 9.80
C LEU A 17 -35.56 -0.52 9.71
N SER A 18 -35.55 0.78 9.44
CA SER A 18 -34.56 1.79 9.85
C SER A 18 -33.67 1.39 11.04
N THR A 19 -32.36 1.37 10.81
CA THR A 19 -31.36 1.58 11.87
C THR A 19 -30.60 2.88 11.60
N LYS A 20 -30.99 3.87 12.41
CA LYS A 20 -30.31 5.12 12.77
C LYS A 20 -28.82 5.21 12.36
N ARG A 21 -28.51 6.31 11.66
CA ARG A 21 -27.21 6.98 11.71
C ARG A 21 -26.74 7.10 13.16
N ARG A 22 -25.63 6.43 13.50
CA ARG A 22 -24.83 6.76 14.68
C ARG A 22 -23.68 7.65 14.22
N PRO A 23 -23.52 8.87 14.76
CA PRO A 23 -22.22 9.51 14.72
C PRO A 23 -21.35 8.73 15.71
N SER A 24 -20.45 7.89 15.22
CA SER A 24 -19.45 7.27 16.07
C SER A 24 -18.43 8.35 16.46
N SER A 25 -18.70 9.03 17.56
CA SER A 25 -17.82 9.97 18.26
C SER A 25 -16.70 9.22 19.01
N SER A 26 -15.94 8.45 18.25
CA SER A 26 -14.66 7.89 18.68
C SER A 26 -13.82 7.78 17.42
N GLN A 27 -13.24 8.90 16.97
CA GLN A 27 -12.12 8.81 16.04
C GLN A 27 -11.00 8.13 16.83
N PRO A 28 -10.57 6.91 16.47
CA PRO A 28 -9.23 6.50 16.87
C PRO A 28 -8.30 7.54 16.25
N SER A 29 -7.22 7.90 16.92
CA SER A 29 -6.10 8.59 16.27
C SER A 29 -5.55 7.64 15.20
N GLN A 30 -6.21 7.58 14.04
CA GLN A 30 -5.80 6.76 12.92
C GLN A 30 -4.61 7.48 12.31
N SER A 31 -3.42 7.23 12.85
CA SER A 31 -2.19 7.56 12.15
C SER A 31 -2.26 6.86 10.79
N ASN A 32 -2.15 7.63 9.71
CA ASN A 32 -2.14 7.05 8.37
C ASN A 32 -1.05 5.97 8.27
N ILE A 33 -1.33 4.93 7.49
CA ILE A 33 -0.33 3.93 7.12
C ILE A 33 0.70 4.62 6.24
N LYS A 34 1.96 4.57 6.66
CA LYS A 34 3.10 5.13 5.94
C LYS A 34 3.52 4.13 4.85
N VAL A 35 3.32 4.47 3.58
CA VAL A 35 3.65 3.57 2.47
C VAL A 35 4.94 4.01 1.80
N ILE A 36 5.91 3.11 1.76
CA ILE A 36 7.15 3.27 1.01
C ILE A 36 7.00 2.52 -0.30
N ILE A 37 7.27 3.17 -1.43
CA ILE A 37 7.19 2.54 -2.75
C ILE A 37 8.60 2.34 -3.28
N ASN A 38 9.02 1.08 -3.40
CA ASN A 38 10.31 0.68 -3.97
C ASN A 38 10.12 0.24 -5.43
N GLY A 39 10.91 0.83 -6.33
CA GLY A 39 10.61 0.84 -7.77
C GLY A 39 9.62 1.95 -8.16
N ALA A 40 9.69 3.11 -7.50
CA ALA A 40 8.73 4.20 -7.65
C ALA A 40 8.75 4.87 -9.04
N ALA A 41 9.87 4.83 -9.75
CA ALA A 41 9.98 5.45 -11.08
C ALA A 41 9.38 4.57 -12.19
N LYS A 42 9.15 3.28 -11.93
CA LYS A 42 8.47 2.34 -12.83
C LYS A 42 7.00 2.73 -13.01
N GLU A 43 6.41 2.36 -14.15
CA GLU A 43 5.00 2.65 -14.46
C GLU A 43 4.03 2.16 -13.36
N ILE A 44 4.21 0.92 -12.90
CA ILE A 44 3.42 0.36 -11.79
C ILE A 44 3.68 1.07 -10.45
N GLY A 45 4.92 1.53 -10.22
CA GLY A 45 5.29 2.30 -9.04
C GLY A 45 4.58 3.65 -9.01
N ARG A 46 4.56 4.38 -10.13
CA ARG A 46 3.83 5.64 -10.26
C ARG A 46 2.32 5.46 -10.07
N ALA A 47 1.75 4.39 -10.63
CA ALA A 47 0.34 4.05 -10.40
C ALA A 47 0.06 3.79 -8.91
N ALA A 48 0.97 3.12 -8.20
CA ALA A 48 0.86 2.89 -6.76
C ALA A 48 0.97 4.19 -5.95
N VAL A 49 1.85 5.13 -6.32
CA VAL A 49 1.95 6.46 -5.69
C VAL A 49 0.60 7.17 -5.77
N ILE A 50 0.02 7.24 -6.97
CA ILE A 50 -1.27 7.89 -7.20
C ILE A 50 -2.37 7.20 -6.40
N ALA A 51 -2.38 5.87 -6.35
CA ALA A 51 -3.37 5.09 -5.63
C ALA A 51 -3.30 5.32 -4.12
N VAL A 52 -2.08 5.30 -3.54
CA VAL A 52 -1.85 5.55 -2.12
C VAL A 52 -2.26 6.96 -1.74
N THR A 53 -1.90 7.98 -2.52
CA THR A 53 -2.29 9.38 -2.23
C THR A 53 -3.80 9.58 -2.23
N LYS A 54 -4.54 8.83 -3.06
CA LYS A 54 -6.00 8.88 -3.11
C LYS A 54 -6.67 8.01 -2.03
N ALA A 55 -5.94 7.09 -1.40
CA ALA A 55 -6.48 6.15 -0.43
C ALA A 55 -6.62 6.80 0.96
N ARG A 56 -7.80 6.68 1.55
CA ARG A 56 -8.05 7.18 2.91
C ARG A 56 -7.26 6.35 3.93
N GLY A 57 -6.60 7.03 4.85
CA GLY A 57 -5.85 6.38 5.94
C GLY A 57 -4.48 5.87 5.51
N MET A 58 -4.00 6.27 4.32
CA MET A 58 -2.66 5.97 3.82
C MET A 58 -2.00 7.26 3.36
N GLU A 59 -0.67 7.27 3.32
CA GLU A 59 0.11 8.34 2.72
C GLU A 59 1.40 7.77 2.14
N VAL A 60 1.90 8.39 1.07
CA VAL A 60 3.23 8.08 0.55
C VAL A 60 4.23 8.68 1.52
N ALA A 61 5.06 7.84 2.13
CA ALA A 61 6.06 8.22 3.12
C ALA A 61 7.48 8.17 2.57
N GLY A 62 7.67 7.53 1.42
CA GLY A 62 8.95 7.47 0.73
C GLY A 62 8.82 6.85 -0.65
N ALA A 63 9.69 7.31 -1.55
CA ALA A 63 9.83 6.79 -2.90
C ALA A 63 11.28 6.35 -3.11
N VAL A 64 11.49 5.10 -3.54
CA VAL A 64 12.82 4.53 -3.75
C VAL A 64 12.93 4.01 -5.18
N ASP A 65 13.97 4.44 -5.88
CA ASP A 65 14.31 3.95 -7.22
C ASP A 65 15.77 4.33 -7.55
N SER A 66 16.40 3.59 -8.47
CA SER A 66 17.72 3.98 -9.01
C SER A 66 17.63 5.03 -10.12
N TYR A 67 16.43 5.25 -10.67
CA TYR A 67 16.15 6.24 -11.71
C TYR A 67 15.49 7.48 -11.11
N LEU A 68 15.75 8.66 -11.70
CA LEU A 68 15.14 9.94 -11.30
C LEU A 68 15.41 10.35 -9.83
N VAL A 69 16.54 9.90 -9.27
CA VAL A 69 16.95 10.21 -7.89
C VAL A 69 17.02 11.72 -7.67
N GLY A 70 16.42 12.18 -6.58
CA GLY A 70 16.32 13.60 -6.21
C GLY A 70 15.10 14.33 -6.80
N GLU A 71 14.44 13.78 -7.81
CA GLU A 71 13.20 14.35 -8.35
C GLU A 71 12.04 14.12 -7.38
N ASP A 72 11.07 15.05 -7.37
CA ASP A 72 9.85 14.89 -6.59
C ASP A 72 8.93 13.82 -7.20
N ILE A 73 8.52 12.84 -6.40
CA ILE A 73 7.70 11.73 -6.90
C ILE A 73 6.29 12.16 -7.35
N GLY A 74 5.73 13.24 -6.77
CA GLY A 74 4.45 13.80 -7.21
C GLY A 74 4.54 14.36 -8.63
N LYS A 75 5.59 15.12 -8.91
CA LYS A 75 5.89 15.62 -10.27
C LYS A 75 6.15 14.49 -11.26
N VAL A 76 6.92 13.46 -10.89
CA VAL A 76 7.18 12.29 -11.74
C VAL A 76 5.90 11.51 -12.08
N CYS A 77 4.87 11.62 -11.23
CA CYS A 77 3.55 11.04 -11.43
C CYS A 77 2.54 12.00 -12.09
N ASP A 78 2.99 13.14 -12.62
CA ASP A 78 2.15 14.16 -13.27
C ASP A 78 0.97 14.63 -12.39
N MET A 79 1.19 14.71 -11.07
CA MET A 79 0.19 15.20 -10.13
C MET A 79 0.07 16.73 -10.19
N GLU A 80 -1.12 17.25 -9.87
CA GLU A 80 -1.37 18.70 -9.85
C GLU A 80 -0.45 19.43 -8.87
N GLU A 81 -0.24 18.84 -7.69
CA GLU A 81 0.63 19.38 -6.65
C GLU A 81 1.79 18.41 -6.36
N PRO A 82 3.01 18.94 -6.10
CA PRO A 82 4.14 18.11 -5.70
C PRO A 82 3.87 17.44 -4.35
N LEU A 83 4.44 16.25 -4.16
CA LEU A 83 4.33 15.56 -2.87
C LEU A 83 5.42 15.99 -1.87
N GLU A 84 6.44 16.70 -2.35
CA GLU A 84 7.64 17.09 -1.61
C GLU A 84 8.41 15.87 -1.06
N ILE A 85 8.37 14.77 -1.81
CA ILE A 85 9.05 13.51 -1.47
C ILE A 85 10.05 13.21 -2.58
N PRO A 86 11.36 13.42 -2.34
CA PRO A 86 12.37 13.09 -3.32
C PRO A 86 12.46 11.58 -3.50
N ILE A 87 12.71 11.14 -4.74
CA ILE A 87 13.09 9.76 -5.02
C ILE A 87 14.49 9.52 -4.43
N MET A 88 14.59 8.56 -3.53
CA MET A 88 15.85 8.15 -2.90
C MET A 88 16.39 6.88 -3.57
N ASN A 89 17.70 6.69 -3.55
CA ASN A 89 18.35 5.47 -4.06
C ASN A 89 18.74 4.48 -2.95
N ASP A 90 18.44 4.79 -1.70
CA ASP A 90 18.76 3.97 -0.53
C ASP A 90 17.49 3.65 0.25
N LEU A 91 17.04 2.40 0.16
CA LEU A 91 15.89 1.89 0.89
C LEU A 91 16.09 1.97 2.41
N THR A 92 17.29 1.62 2.90
CA THR A 92 17.59 1.58 4.33
C THR A 92 17.49 2.97 4.96
N MET A 93 17.94 4.01 4.24
CA MET A 93 17.80 5.39 4.69
C MET A 93 16.33 5.80 4.89
N VAL A 94 15.46 5.44 3.95
CA VAL A 94 14.03 5.73 4.01
C VAL A 94 13.34 4.92 5.12
N LEU A 95 13.67 3.64 5.29
CA LEU A 95 13.14 2.83 6.38
C LEU A 95 13.57 3.35 7.76
N GLY A 96 14.81 3.80 7.88
CA GLY A 96 15.37 4.38 9.11
C GLY A 96 14.62 5.63 9.55
N SER A 97 14.27 6.53 8.63
CA SER A 97 13.51 7.75 8.98
C SER A 97 12.09 7.43 9.46
N ILE A 98 11.43 6.46 8.83
CA ILE A 98 10.04 6.11 9.15
C ILE A 98 9.96 5.30 10.45
N SER A 99 10.88 4.36 10.68
CA SER A 99 10.88 3.52 11.89
C SER A 99 10.96 4.32 13.20
N GLN A 100 11.61 5.49 13.18
CA GLN A 100 11.70 6.39 14.34
C GLN A 100 10.34 6.98 14.76
N SER A 101 9.40 7.10 13.81
CA SER A 101 8.08 7.70 14.06
C SER A 101 7.11 6.78 14.81
N LYS A 102 7.46 5.50 15.02
CA LYS A 102 6.57 4.43 15.53
C LYS A 102 5.26 4.28 14.75
N ALA A 103 5.16 4.84 13.55
CA ALA A 103 4.02 4.67 12.67
C ALA A 103 4.02 3.27 12.04
N THR A 104 2.84 2.77 11.69
CA THR A 104 2.72 1.55 10.88
C THR A 104 3.23 1.84 9.47
N GLY A 105 4.33 1.18 9.09
CA GLY A 105 4.92 1.29 7.76
C GLY A 105 4.73 0.03 6.91
N VAL A 106 4.52 0.24 5.62
CA VAL A 106 4.40 -0.81 4.61
C VAL A 106 5.32 -0.48 3.44
N VAL A 107 6.16 -1.43 3.04
CA VAL A 107 6.96 -1.35 1.83
C VAL A 107 6.23 -2.06 0.70
N VAL A 108 5.96 -1.36 -0.39
CA VAL A 108 5.46 -1.94 -1.64
C VAL A 108 6.64 -2.08 -2.59
N ASP A 109 7.01 -3.30 -2.94
CA ASP A 109 8.21 -3.61 -3.71
C ASP A 109 7.87 -4.07 -5.13
N PHE A 110 8.28 -3.25 -6.11
CA PHE A 110 8.18 -3.47 -7.54
C PHE A 110 9.55 -3.62 -8.22
N THR A 111 10.60 -3.98 -7.48
CA THR A 111 11.97 -4.12 -8.00
C THR A 111 12.15 -5.39 -8.87
N GLU A 112 13.35 -5.96 -8.87
CA GLU A 112 13.71 -7.13 -9.67
C GLU A 112 13.83 -8.37 -8.78
N PRO A 113 13.63 -9.59 -9.32
CA PRO A 113 13.63 -10.83 -8.52
C PRO A 113 14.88 -11.05 -7.67
N THR A 114 16.02 -10.51 -8.10
CA THR A 114 17.30 -10.62 -7.40
C THR A 114 17.39 -9.77 -6.14
N GLN A 115 16.56 -8.73 -5.99
CA GLN A 115 16.63 -7.75 -4.90
C GLN A 115 15.57 -7.98 -3.83
N VAL A 116 14.42 -8.55 -4.20
CA VAL A 116 13.26 -8.74 -3.32
C VAL A 116 13.62 -9.38 -1.97
N TYR A 117 14.46 -10.43 -2.00
CA TYR A 117 14.78 -11.17 -0.78
C TYR A 117 15.48 -10.28 0.26
N ASP A 118 16.44 -9.48 -0.18
CA ASP A 118 17.18 -8.57 0.69
C ASP A 118 16.34 -7.35 1.08
N ASN A 119 15.50 -6.83 0.18
CA ASN A 119 14.59 -5.73 0.48
C ASN A 119 13.58 -6.12 1.58
N VAL A 120 12.99 -7.32 1.51
CA VAL A 120 12.06 -7.80 2.54
C VAL A 120 12.78 -8.01 3.87
N LYS A 121 14.01 -8.53 3.86
CA LYS A 121 14.83 -8.63 5.08
C LYS A 121 15.07 -7.27 5.72
N GLN A 122 15.43 -6.26 4.93
CA GLN A 122 15.62 -4.90 5.42
C GLN A 122 14.31 -4.36 6.02
N ALA A 123 13.19 -4.45 5.29
CA ALA A 123 11.88 -4.01 5.78
C ALA A 123 11.54 -4.61 7.15
N ILE A 124 11.69 -5.93 7.29
CA ILE A 124 11.45 -6.64 8.56
C ILE A 124 12.39 -6.18 9.67
N ALA A 125 13.67 -5.95 9.37
CA ALA A 125 14.64 -5.46 10.35
C ALA A 125 14.26 -4.07 10.92
N PHE A 126 13.54 -3.26 10.15
CA PHE A 126 12.99 -1.97 10.57
C PHE A 126 11.55 -2.05 11.12
N GLY A 127 11.00 -3.26 11.28
CA GLY A 127 9.64 -3.48 11.78
C GLY A 127 8.53 -3.14 10.79
N MET A 128 8.83 -3.17 9.48
CA MET A 128 7.87 -2.86 8.42
C MET A 128 7.29 -4.12 7.80
N ASN A 129 6.04 -4.02 7.35
CA ASN A 129 5.40 -5.05 6.53
C ASN A 129 5.76 -4.86 5.06
N SER A 130 5.71 -5.93 4.25
CA SER A 130 6.02 -5.86 2.81
C SER A 130 4.88 -6.42 1.95
N VAL A 131 4.58 -5.71 0.86
CA VAL A 131 3.74 -6.16 -0.25
C VAL A 131 4.64 -6.24 -1.49
N VAL A 132 4.83 -7.43 -2.04
CA VAL A 132 5.79 -7.65 -3.13
C VAL A 132 5.06 -8.05 -4.40
N TYR A 133 5.32 -7.32 -5.48
CA TYR A 133 4.96 -7.74 -6.83
C TYR A 133 6.21 -7.73 -7.70
N VAL A 134 6.70 -8.93 -8.03
CA VAL A 134 7.84 -9.09 -8.91
C VAL A 134 7.60 -10.26 -9.87
N PRO A 135 7.46 -10.00 -11.18
CA PRO A 135 7.26 -11.04 -12.19
C PRO A 135 8.41 -12.05 -12.22
N ARG A 136 8.08 -13.32 -12.50
CA ARG A 136 9.07 -14.42 -12.65
C ARG A 136 9.96 -14.64 -11.41
N ILE A 137 9.47 -14.31 -10.22
CA ILE A 137 10.13 -14.72 -8.98
C ILE A 137 10.18 -16.26 -8.89
N LYS A 138 11.32 -16.79 -8.46
CA LYS A 138 11.51 -18.24 -8.32
C LYS A 138 10.72 -18.77 -7.12
N SER A 139 10.15 -19.96 -7.24
CA SER A 139 9.46 -20.65 -6.14
C SER A 139 10.34 -20.77 -4.90
N ASP A 140 11.62 -21.07 -5.09
CA ASP A 140 12.58 -21.24 -3.99
C ASP A 140 12.75 -19.95 -3.18
N THR A 141 12.73 -18.80 -3.86
CA THR A 141 12.76 -17.48 -3.21
C THR A 141 11.50 -17.24 -2.39
N ILE A 142 10.32 -17.59 -2.90
CA ILE A 142 9.06 -17.48 -2.16
C ILE A 142 9.09 -18.37 -0.92
N SER A 143 9.51 -19.63 -1.05
CA SER A 143 9.62 -20.57 0.07
C SER A 143 10.60 -20.07 1.14
N ALA A 144 11.76 -19.55 0.71
CA ALA A 144 12.75 -18.97 1.63
C ALA A 144 12.22 -17.71 2.34
N LEU A 145 11.44 -16.87 1.66
CA LEU A 145 10.78 -15.71 2.27
C LEU A 145 9.72 -16.13 3.28
N SER A 146 8.85 -17.10 2.95
CA SER A 146 7.83 -17.59 3.87
C SER A 146 8.44 -18.09 5.18
N ALA A 147 9.43 -18.97 5.07
CA ALA A 147 10.13 -19.52 6.23
C ALA A 147 10.88 -18.44 7.05
N PHE A 148 11.33 -17.37 6.39
CA PHE A 148 11.96 -16.23 7.07
C PHE A 148 10.91 -15.38 7.81
N CYS A 149 9.80 -15.02 7.15
CA CYS A 149 8.73 -14.22 7.73
C CYS A 149 8.05 -14.92 8.91
N GLU A 150 7.83 -16.23 8.84
CA GLU A 150 7.28 -17.03 9.96
C GLU A 150 8.15 -16.89 11.21
N LYS A 151 9.47 -17.04 11.06
CA LYS A 151 10.42 -16.87 12.18
C LYS A 151 10.43 -15.45 12.72
N ALA A 152 10.39 -14.45 11.84
CA ALA A 152 10.37 -13.04 12.24
C ALA A 152 9.10 -12.67 13.01
N SER A 153 7.95 -13.24 12.61
CA SER A 153 6.66 -12.97 13.25
C SER A 153 6.61 -13.44 14.72
N MET A 154 7.27 -14.56 15.04
CA MET A 154 7.34 -15.08 16.41
C MET A 154 8.10 -14.15 17.37
N VAL A 155 9.08 -13.40 16.86
CA VAL A 155 9.90 -12.46 17.65
C VAL A 155 9.12 -11.17 17.95
N SER A 156 8.18 -10.78 17.10
CA SER A 156 7.40 -9.54 17.25
C SER A 156 6.26 -9.63 18.27
N THR A 157 5.86 -10.83 18.69
CA THR A 157 4.77 -11.07 19.65
C THR A 157 5.24 -11.35 21.08
N GLY A 158 6.54 -11.24 21.36
CA GLY A 158 7.16 -11.47 22.67
C GLY A 158 7.29 -10.22 23.53
#